data_AF-A0A1Q5SJH4-F1
#
_entry.id   AF-A0A1Q5SJH4-F1
#
_cell.length_a   1.000
_cell.length_b   1.000
_cell.length_c   1.000
_cell.angle_alpha   90.00
_cell.angle_beta   90.00
_cell.angle_gamma   90.00
#
_symmetry.space_group_name_H-M   'P 1'
#
loop_
_entity.id
_entity.type
_entity.pdbx_description
1 polymer ?
#
loop_
_entity_poly.entity_id
_entity_poly.type
_entity_poly.pdbx_seq_one_letter_code
_entity_poly.pdbx_strand_id
1 'polypeptide(L)'
;MTPRPFIEKEFRRFRAMPRTLWVVLVAGVVFLLANMISLLSIGGLKIDPGTATLFGAVIGLCVVAWQTSKGFQNLIRSQENQSRLERQARLHRHELERTSAEDEENRERQLLLSGLRAEMISLHSTAYGSATTQHQFALLYKAMHEHGAPATMKEFTISGYKAAFYKENISKLGLINVSLAADIIRVYSMVFDDRKVVWEKAAPNSVVAVAYATGAVLAYRFNADLYHVAMRIRSLEEGSADPGTLQETEAQRHAKLPKLEDMVPEKMV
;
A
#
# COMPACT_ATOMS: atom_id res chain seq x y z
N MET A 1 -41.46 -28.17 -41.87
CA MET A 1 -41.02 -28.95 -40.69
C MET A 1 -39.50 -29.01 -40.71
N THR A 2 -38.83 -28.14 -39.97
CA THR A 2 -37.38 -28.18 -39.82
C THR A 2 -36.99 -29.38 -38.96
N PRO A 3 -36.06 -30.25 -39.39
CA PRO A 3 -35.60 -31.36 -38.57
C PRO A 3 -35.03 -30.81 -37.26
N ARG A 4 -35.49 -31.36 -36.13
CA ARG A 4 -35.13 -30.88 -34.80
C ARG A 4 -33.60 -30.90 -34.64
N PRO A 5 -32.97 -29.82 -34.12
CA PRO A 5 -31.50 -29.70 -33.96
C PRO A 5 -30.86 -30.74 -33.03
N PHE A 6 -31.68 -31.60 -32.41
CA PHE A 6 -31.26 -32.72 -31.60
C PHE A 6 -30.72 -33.89 -32.44
N ILE A 7 -31.31 -34.18 -33.61
CA ILE A 7 -30.96 -35.36 -34.43
C ILE A 7 -29.59 -35.18 -35.08
N GLU A 8 -29.28 -33.98 -35.60
CA GLU A 8 -27.98 -33.68 -36.21
C GLU A 8 -26.82 -33.73 -35.21
N LYS A 9 -27.05 -33.32 -33.96
CA LYS A 9 -26.04 -33.38 -32.89
C LYS A 9 -25.70 -34.82 -32.50
N GLU A 10 -26.69 -35.72 -32.46
CA GLU A 10 -26.44 -37.14 -32.18
C GLU A 10 -25.76 -37.85 -33.37
N PHE A 11 -26.14 -37.52 -34.61
CA PHE A 11 -25.50 -38.07 -35.81
C PHE A 11 -24.00 -37.70 -35.91
N ARG A 12 -23.62 -36.47 -35.53
CA ARG A 12 -22.21 -36.06 -35.47
C ARG A 12 -21.42 -36.82 -34.39
N ARG A 13 -22.02 -37.09 -33.23
CA ARG A 13 -21.39 -37.88 -32.16
C ARG A 13 -21.19 -39.34 -32.57
N PHE A 14 -22.12 -39.91 -33.32
CA PHE A 14 -21.99 -41.27 -33.88
C PHE A 14 -20.81 -41.39 -34.87
N ARG A 15 -20.55 -40.34 -35.65
CA ARG A 15 -19.38 -40.27 -36.55
C ARG A 15 -18.04 -40.10 -35.83
N ALA A 16 -18.04 -39.61 -34.60
CA ALA A 16 -16.84 -39.36 -33.82
C ALA A 16 -16.38 -40.56 -32.97
N MET A 17 -17.06 -41.70 -33.05
CA MET A 17 -16.64 -42.91 -32.33
C MET A 17 -15.33 -43.49 -32.92
N PRO A 18 -14.49 -44.12 -32.08
CA PRO A 18 -13.33 -44.89 -32.55
C PRO A 18 -13.76 -45.93 -33.58
N ARG A 19 -13.00 -46.06 -34.68
CA ARG A 19 -13.34 -46.95 -35.81
C ARG A 19 -13.63 -48.39 -35.37
N THR A 20 -12.95 -48.87 -34.33
CA THR A 20 -13.14 -50.21 -33.76
C THR A 20 -14.54 -50.42 -33.18
N LEU A 21 -15.05 -49.48 -32.38
CA LEU A 21 -16.41 -49.51 -31.84
C LEU A 21 -17.48 -49.42 -32.93
N TRP A 22 -17.21 -48.61 -33.97
CA TRP A 22 -18.11 -48.46 -35.09
C TRP A 22 -18.26 -49.77 -35.88
N VAL A 23 -17.13 -50.46 -36.14
CA VAL A 23 -17.12 -51.77 -36.81
C VAL A 23 -17.86 -52.82 -35.98
N VAL A 24 -17.63 -52.88 -34.66
CA VAL A 24 -18.33 -53.84 -33.78
C VAL A 24 -19.83 -53.57 -33.74
N LEU A 25 -20.25 -52.30 -33.66
CA LEU A 25 -21.66 -51.93 -33.60
C LEU A 25 -22.38 -52.22 -34.92
N VAL A 26 -21.75 -51.89 -36.06
CA VAL A 26 -22.29 -52.20 -37.38
C VAL A 26 -22.31 -53.71 -37.63
N ALA A 27 -21.25 -54.44 -37.29
CA ALA A 27 -21.23 -55.89 -37.39
C ALA A 27 -22.33 -56.53 -36.52
N GLY A 28 -22.53 -56.01 -35.30
CA GLY A 28 -23.60 -56.44 -34.39
C GLY A 28 -24.99 -56.19 -34.99
N VAL A 29 -25.25 -54.99 -35.53
CA VAL A 29 -26.54 -54.65 -36.18
C VAL A 29 -26.77 -55.46 -37.45
N VAL A 30 -25.73 -55.70 -38.26
CA VAL A 30 -25.82 -56.52 -39.47
C VAL A 30 -26.10 -57.98 -39.11
N PHE A 31 -25.40 -58.53 -38.11
CA PHE A 31 -25.65 -59.88 -37.61
C PHE A 31 -27.06 -60.01 -37.03
N LEU A 32 -27.53 -58.95 -36.35
CA LEU A 32 -28.85 -58.86 -35.77
C LEU A 32 -29.96 -58.85 -36.84
N LEU A 33 -29.80 -58.00 -37.86
CA LEU A 33 -30.71 -57.94 -39.01
C LEU A 33 -30.70 -59.25 -39.81
N ALA A 34 -29.53 -59.85 -40.04
CA ALA A 34 -29.40 -61.12 -40.72
C ALA A 34 -30.13 -62.25 -39.97
N ASN A 35 -29.97 -62.32 -38.64
CA ASN A 35 -30.70 -63.28 -37.81
C ASN A 35 -32.21 -62.99 -37.80
N MET A 36 -32.63 -61.73 -37.75
CA MET A 36 -34.05 -61.36 -37.77
C MET A 36 -34.74 -61.69 -39.11
N ILE A 37 -34.05 -61.45 -40.23
CA ILE A 37 -34.50 -61.81 -41.57
C ILE A 37 -34.57 -63.34 -41.71
N SER A 38 -33.56 -64.06 -41.19
CA SER A 38 -33.58 -65.52 -41.17
C SER A 38 -34.74 -66.07 -40.32
N LEU A 39 -35.03 -65.47 -39.16
CA LEU A 39 -36.16 -65.83 -38.29
C LEU A 39 -37.53 -65.54 -38.94
N LEU A 40 -37.69 -64.42 -39.62
CA LEU A 40 -38.92 -64.06 -40.34
C LEU A 40 -39.17 -64.94 -41.57
N SER A 41 -38.10 -65.41 -42.21
CA SER A 41 -38.19 -66.29 -43.39
C SER A 41 -38.63 -67.71 -43.06
N ILE A 42 -38.52 -68.14 -41.80
CA ILE A 42 -38.92 -69.48 -41.35
C ILE A 42 -40.23 -69.34 -40.58
N GLY A 43 -41.35 -69.41 -41.30
CA GLY A 43 -42.68 -69.37 -40.70
C GLY A 43 -42.87 -70.48 -39.66
N GLY A 44 -42.88 -70.10 -38.38
CA GLY A 44 -43.37 -70.96 -37.28
C GLY A 44 -42.38 -71.38 -36.18
N LEU A 45 -41.20 -70.76 -36.04
CA LEU A 45 -40.25 -71.17 -34.99
C LEU A 45 -40.36 -70.37 -33.69
N LYS A 46 -40.52 -71.11 -32.58
CA LYS A 46 -40.25 -70.63 -31.22
C LYS A 46 -38.83 -70.06 -31.19
N ILE A 47 -38.68 -68.81 -30.75
CA ILE A 47 -37.38 -68.15 -30.62
C ILE A 47 -36.50 -69.02 -29.72
N ASP A 48 -35.33 -69.42 -30.23
CA ASP A 48 -34.37 -70.17 -29.43
C ASP A 48 -33.98 -69.34 -28.20
N PRO A 49 -34.14 -69.86 -26.96
CA PRO A 49 -33.89 -69.10 -25.74
C PRO A 49 -32.50 -68.46 -25.70
N GLY A 50 -31.48 -69.13 -26.26
CA GLY A 50 -30.11 -68.60 -26.33
C GLY A 50 -30.02 -67.31 -27.14
N THR A 51 -30.68 -67.26 -28.29
CA THR A 51 -30.74 -66.04 -29.11
C THR A 51 -31.48 -64.91 -28.42
N ALA A 52 -32.67 -65.16 -27.85
CA ALA A 52 -33.44 -64.14 -27.12
C ALA A 52 -32.63 -63.52 -25.96
N THR A 53 -31.86 -64.34 -25.25
CA THR A 53 -30.99 -63.90 -24.16
C THR A 53 -29.84 -63.01 -24.66
N LEU A 54 -29.24 -63.36 -25.81
CA LEU A 54 -28.21 -62.54 -26.46
C LEU A 54 -28.77 -61.16 -26.88
N PHE A 55 -29.96 -61.13 -27.48
CA PHE A 55 -30.65 -59.89 -27.85
C PHE A 55 -30.92 -58.99 -26.63
N GLY A 56 -31.47 -59.58 -25.56
CA GLY A 56 -31.72 -58.87 -24.30
C GLY A 56 -30.43 -58.31 -23.69
N ALA A 57 -29.32 -59.07 -23.74
CA ALA A 57 -28.02 -58.64 -23.24
C ALA A 57 -27.44 -57.47 -24.05
N VAL A 58 -27.51 -57.49 -25.38
CA VAL A 58 -27.03 -56.40 -26.24
C VAL A 58 -27.83 -55.12 -26.00
N ILE A 59 -29.17 -55.21 -25.99
CA ILE A 59 -30.04 -54.06 -25.72
C ILE A 59 -29.78 -53.51 -24.31
N GLY A 60 -29.68 -54.39 -23.31
CA GLY A 60 -29.36 -54.00 -21.93
C GLY A 60 -28.02 -53.27 -21.81
N LEU A 61 -26.96 -53.79 -22.45
CA LEU A 61 -25.66 -53.14 -22.51
C LEU A 61 -25.71 -51.77 -23.19
N CYS A 62 -26.47 -51.62 -24.28
CA CYS A 62 -26.64 -50.34 -24.96
C CYS A 62 -27.32 -49.29 -24.05
N VAL A 63 -28.34 -49.69 -23.28
CA VAL A 63 -29.02 -48.79 -22.34
C VAL A 63 -28.06 -48.35 -21.22
N VAL A 64 -27.29 -49.28 -20.65
CA VAL A 64 -26.29 -48.98 -19.62
C VAL A 64 -25.19 -48.07 -20.19
N ALA A 65 -24.69 -48.33 -21.39
CA ALA A 65 -23.70 -47.49 -22.08
C ALA A 65 -24.22 -46.07 -22.35
N TRP A 66 -25.50 -45.93 -22.70
CA TRP A 66 -26.12 -44.62 -22.90
C TRP A 66 -26.28 -43.85 -21.58
N GLN A 67 -26.76 -44.51 -20.52
CA GLN A 67 -26.90 -43.90 -19.19
C GLN A 67 -25.54 -43.46 -18.62
N THR A 68 -24.52 -44.33 -18.73
CA THR A 68 -23.15 -44.00 -18.30
C THR A 68 -22.56 -42.84 -19.12
N SER A 69 -22.76 -42.80 -20.45
CA SER A 69 -22.33 -41.68 -21.29
C SER A 69 -22.97 -40.34 -20.88
N LYS A 70 -24.28 -40.34 -20.56
CA LYS A 70 -24.97 -39.15 -20.04
C LYS A 70 -24.46 -38.75 -18.66
N GLY A 71 -24.21 -39.71 -17.78
CA GLY A 71 -23.62 -39.49 -16.46
C GLY A 71 -22.25 -38.81 -16.55
N PHE A 72 -21.34 -39.34 -17.38
CA PHE A 72 -20.03 -38.73 -17.60
C PHE A 72 -20.11 -37.31 -18.19
N GLN A 73 -21.04 -37.07 -19.13
CA GLN A 73 -21.23 -35.72 -19.68
C GLN A 73 -21.69 -34.71 -18.63
N ASN A 74 -22.55 -35.12 -17.70
CA ASN A 74 -22.99 -34.26 -16.60
C ASN A 74 -21.87 -34.01 -15.58
N LEU A 75 -21.06 -35.02 -15.27
CA LEU A 75 -19.88 -34.89 -14.41
C LEU A 75 -18.87 -33.90 -14.99
N ILE A 76 -18.53 -34.03 -16.28
CA ILE A 76 -17.61 -33.11 -16.96
C ILE A 76 -18.13 -31.68 -16.90
N ARG A 77 -19.41 -31.45 -17.22
CA ARG A 77 -20.03 -30.11 -17.11
C ARG A 77 -20.00 -29.56 -15.69
N SER A 78 -20.21 -30.42 -14.69
CA SER A 78 -20.14 -30.03 -13.28
C SER A 78 -18.72 -29.61 -12.89
N GLN A 79 -17.71 -30.38 -13.30
CA GLN A 79 -16.29 -30.08 -13.05
C GLN A 79 -15.83 -28.81 -13.78
N GLU A 80 -16.29 -28.61 -15.03
CA GLU A 80 -16.05 -27.37 -15.78
C GLU A 80 -16.67 -26.16 -15.06
N ASN A 81 -17.91 -26.29 -14.55
CA ASN A 81 -18.54 -25.20 -13.83
C ASN A 81 -17.86 -24.92 -12.47
N GLN A 82 -17.50 -25.97 -11.72
CA GLN A 82 -16.77 -25.84 -10.46
C GLN A 82 -15.40 -25.19 -10.67
N SER A 83 -14.62 -25.65 -11.64
CA SER A 83 -13.31 -25.07 -11.95
C SER A 83 -13.41 -23.60 -12.39
N ARG A 84 -14.47 -23.23 -13.13
CA ARG A 84 -14.76 -21.83 -13.47
C ARG A 84 -15.08 -20.99 -12.24
N LEU A 85 -15.95 -21.48 -11.35
CA LEU A 85 -16.30 -20.79 -10.11
C LEU A 85 -15.09 -20.63 -9.19
N GLU A 86 -14.28 -21.66 -9.04
CA GLU A 86 -13.03 -21.59 -8.27
C GLU A 86 -12.04 -20.58 -8.85
N ARG A 87 -11.92 -20.53 -10.18
CA ARG A 87 -11.07 -19.52 -10.84
C ARG A 87 -11.56 -18.11 -10.54
N GLN A 88 -12.86 -17.87 -10.63
CA GLN A 88 -13.45 -16.57 -10.29
C GLN A 88 -13.24 -16.24 -8.81
N ALA A 89 -13.46 -17.20 -7.90
CA ALA A 89 -13.23 -17.01 -6.47
C ALA A 89 -11.75 -16.69 -6.15
N ARG A 90 -10.79 -17.35 -6.82
CA ARG A 90 -9.36 -17.03 -6.68
C ARG A 90 -9.03 -15.62 -7.15
N LEU A 91 -9.60 -15.18 -8.28
CA LEU A 91 -9.41 -13.83 -8.79
C LEU A 91 -9.98 -12.77 -7.84
N HIS A 92 -11.20 -12.97 -7.35
CA HIS A 92 -11.83 -12.06 -6.38
C HIS A 92 -11.07 -12.01 -5.05
N ARG A 93 -10.56 -13.14 -4.55
CA ARG A 93 -9.73 -13.15 -3.33
C ARG A 93 -8.45 -12.35 -3.52
N HIS A 94 -7.76 -12.54 -4.63
CA HIS A 94 -6.55 -11.77 -4.95
C HIS A 94 -6.85 -10.27 -5.06
N GLU A 95 -7.98 -9.89 -5.65
CA GLU A 95 -8.42 -8.49 -5.72
C GLU A 95 -8.69 -7.92 -4.32
N LEU A 96 -9.42 -8.65 -3.47
CA LEU A 96 -9.70 -8.23 -2.08
C LEU A 96 -8.42 -8.11 -1.25
N GLU A 97 -7.48 -9.05 -1.40
CA GLU A 97 -6.19 -9.01 -0.71
C GLU A 97 -5.37 -7.79 -1.14
N ARG A 98 -5.35 -7.48 -2.44
CA ARG A 98 -4.69 -6.30 -2.97
C ARG A 98 -5.30 -5.01 -2.43
N THR A 99 -6.62 -4.87 -2.50
CA THR A 99 -7.33 -3.69 -1.98
C THR A 99 -7.10 -3.53 -0.47
N SER A 100 -7.16 -4.63 0.29
CA SER A 100 -6.89 -4.60 1.73
C SER A 100 -5.45 -4.18 2.06
N ALA A 101 -4.47 -4.57 1.24
CA ALA A 101 -3.08 -4.16 1.42
C ALA A 101 -2.88 -2.68 1.09
N GLU A 102 -3.50 -2.19 0.01
CA GLU A 102 -3.49 -0.78 -0.37
C GLU A 102 -4.18 0.10 0.69
N ASP A 103 -5.30 -0.36 1.26
CA ASP A 103 -6.03 0.31 2.34
C ASP A 103 -5.21 0.38 3.63
N GLU A 104 -4.53 -0.70 4.01
CA GLU A 104 -3.68 -0.72 5.19
C GLU A 104 -2.47 0.21 5.03
N GLU A 105 -1.81 0.20 3.86
CA GLU A 105 -0.71 1.14 3.57
C GLU A 105 -1.18 2.61 3.63
N ASN A 106 -2.35 2.90 3.05
CA ASN A 106 -2.95 4.24 3.09
C ASN A 106 -3.27 4.67 4.53
N ARG A 107 -3.81 3.75 5.35
CA ARG A 107 -4.10 4.00 6.75
C ARG A 107 -2.82 4.27 7.55
N GLU A 108 -1.78 3.47 7.35
CA GLU A 108 -0.48 3.68 8.00
C GLU A 108 0.13 5.02 7.60
N ARG A 109 0.08 5.39 6.31
CA ARG A 109 0.55 6.68 5.81
C ARG A 109 -0.19 7.85 6.48
N GLN A 110 -1.52 7.77 6.59
CA GLN A 110 -2.32 8.81 7.25
C GLN A 110 -1.97 8.94 8.73
N LEU A 111 -1.88 7.83 9.46
CA LEU A 111 -1.49 7.83 10.88
C LEU A 111 -0.10 8.43 11.08
N LEU A 112 0.85 8.11 10.21
CA LEU A 112 2.19 8.65 10.24
C LEU A 112 2.20 10.17 10.01
N LEU A 113 1.51 10.66 8.97
CA LEU A 113 1.40 12.09 8.67
C LEU A 113 0.76 12.85 9.83
N SER A 114 -0.36 12.36 10.37
CA SER A 114 -1.07 13.02 11.46
C SER A 114 -0.24 13.06 12.74
N GLY A 115 0.46 11.97 13.08
CA GLY A 115 1.34 11.92 14.23
C GLY A 115 2.55 12.85 14.09
N LEU A 116 3.19 12.89 12.92
CA LEU A 116 4.29 13.82 12.64
C LEU A 116 3.82 15.27 12.72
N ARG A 117 2.66 15.61 12.14
CA ARG A 117 2.12 16.97 12.23
C ARG A 117 1.81 17.37 13.66
N ALA A 118 1.18 16.50 14.44
CA ALA A 118 0.89 16.77 15.85
C ALA A 118 2.18 17.02 16.66
N GLU A 119 3.22 16.22 16.43
CA GLU A 119 4.52 16.42 17.06
C GLU A 119 5.17 17.74 16.62
N MET A 120 5.15 18.06 15.32
CA MET A 120 5.68 19.33 14.80
C MET A 120 4.96 20.55 15.39
N ILE A 121 3.64 20.51 15.56
CA ILE A 121 2.87 21.61 16.18
C ILE A 121 3.26 21.78 17.66
N SER A 122 3.46 20.67 18.38
CA SER A 122 3.94 20.70 19.77
C SER A 122 5.35 21.31 19.87
N LEU A 123 6.26 20.85 19.00
CA LEU A 123 7.61 21.39 18.87
C LEU A 123 7.61 22.85 18.47
N HIS A 124 6.69 23.27 17.59
CA HIS A 124 6.53 24.66 17.17
C HIS A 124 6.23 25.56 18.38
N SER A 125 5.25 25.19 19.21
CA SER A 125 4.92 25.93 20.44
C SER A 125 6.13 26.02 21.40
N THR A 126 6.84 24.90 21.59
CA THR A 126 8.02 24.85 22.46
C THR A 126 9.17 25.70 21.91
N ALA A 127 9.41 25.66 20.60
CA ALA A 127 10.43 26.47 19.93
C ALA A 127 10.12 27.97 20.03
N TYR A 128 8.86 28.37 19.91
CA TYR A 128 8.44 29.76 20.08
C TYR A 128 8.66 30.27 21.51
N GLY A 129 8.27 29.46 22.51
CA GLY A 129 8.51 29.78 23.93
C GLY A 129 10.00 29.88 24.26
N SER A 130 10.79 28.94 23.74
CA SER A 130 12.26 28.95 23.86
C SER A 130 12.86 30.20 23.22
N ALA A 131 12.46 30.56 22.00
CA ALA A 131 12.95 31.75 21.30
C ALA A 131 12.66 33.03 22.09
N THR A 132 11.44 33.17 22.59
CA THR A 132 11.01 34.33 23.40
C THR A 132 11.80 34.43 24.70
N THR A 133 11.97 33.30 25.40
CA THR A 133 12.71 33.23 26.66
C THR A 133 14.19 33.60 26.45
N GLN A 134 14.81 33.04 25.41
CA GLN A 134 16.19 33.33 25.07
C GLN A 134 16.37 34.81 24.67
N HIS A 135 15.42 35.38 23.92
CA HIS A 135 15.46 36.80 23.59
C HIS A 135 15.40 37.70 24.83
N GLN A 136 14.53 37.39 25.81
CA GLN A 136 14.46 38.11 27.07
C GLN A 136 15.76 38.01 27.87
N PHE A 137 16.37 36.83 27.95
CA PHE A 137 17.68 36.66 28.60
C PHE A 137 18.78 37.43 27.87
N ALA A 138 18.78 37.47 26.54
CA ALA A 138 19.74 38.27 25.78
C ALA A 138 19.67 39.75 26.16
N LEU A 139 18.46 40.31 26.27
CA LEU A 139 18.24 41.70 26.69
C LEU A 139 18.68 41.93 28.14
N LEU A 140 18.36 41.00 29.05
CA LEU A 140 18.75 41.08 30.45
C LEU A 140 20.28 41.11 30.60
N TYR A 141 20.99 40.17 29.98
CA TYR A 141 22.45 40.09 30.05
C TYR A 141 23.14 41.27 29.36
N LYS A 142 22.53 41.81 28.29
CA LYS A 142 22.98 43.05 27.67
C LYS A 142 22.88 44.23 28.64
N ALA A 143 21.74 44.41 29.31
CA ALA A 143 21.56 45.46 30.30
C ALA A 143 22.52 45.29 31.50
N MET A 144 22.71 44.06 31.98
CA MET A 144 23.69 43.75 33.03
C MET A 144 25.12 44.15 32.63
N HIS A 145 25.49 43.93 31.37
CA HIS A 145 26.78 44.36 30.85
C HIS A 145 26.91 45.90 30.84
N GLU A 146 25.89 46.59 30.31
CA GLU A 146 25.85 48.06 30.22
C GLU A 146 25.89 48.74 31.61
N HIS A 147 25.32 48.11 32.63
CA HIS A 147 25.34 48.61 34.01
C HIS A 147 26.55 48.12 34.84
N GLY A 148 27.51 47.43 34.24
CA GLY A 148 28.71 46.96 34.94
C GLY A 148 28.44 45.89 36.02
N ALA A 149 27.35 45.14 35.89
CA ALA A 149 27.05 44.05 36.81
C ALA A 149 28.11 42.94 36.71
N PRO A 150 28.46 42.26 37.82
CA PRO A 150 29.44 41.19 37.80
C PRO A 150 28.96 40.00 36.95
N ALA A 151 29.91 39.30 36.33
CA ALA A 151 29.64 38.05 35.61
C ALA A 151 29.43 36.91 36.61
N THR A 152 28.25 36.30 36.60
CA THR A 152 27.86 35.23 37.55
C THR A 152 27.60 33.89 36.88
N MET A 153 27.35 33.86 35.57
CA MET A 153 26.94 32.65 34.86
C MET A 153 28.12 31.75 34.51
N LYS A 154 28.22 30.60 35.18
CA LYS A 154 29.22 29.54 34.92
C LYS A 154 28.70 28.39 34.07
N GLU A 155 27.39 28.16 34.11
CA GLU A 155 26.73 27.09 33.36
C GLU A 155 25.62 27.69 32.51
N PHE A 156 25.55 27.23 31.26
CA PHE A 156 24.54 27.59 30.29
C PHE A 156 23.93 26.33 29.70
N THR A 157 22.61 26.19 29.83
CA THR A 157 21.87 25.06 29.27
C THR A 157 21.20 25.49 27.99
N ILE A 158 21.55 24.85 26.88
CA ILE A 158 20.82 24.91 25.63
C ILE A 158 19.73 23.85 25.73
N SER A 159 18.50 24.30 25.94
CA SER A 159 17.34 23.40 25.94
C SER A 159 17.18 22.77 24.57
N GLY A 160 17.12 21.44 24.58
CA GLY A 160 16.87 20.61 23.42
C GLY A 160 15.38 20.47 23.12
N TYR A 161 15.09 19.62 22.15
CA TYR A 161 13.74 19.29 21.72
C TYR A 161 13.59 17.76 21.76
N LYS A 162 12.41 17.28 22.15
CA LYS A 162 12.12 15.84 22.17
C LYS A 162 11.13 15.51 21.05
N ALA A 163 11.56 14.62 20.16
CA ALA A 163 10.76 14.10 19.06
C ALA A 163 10.59 12.58 19.18
N ALA A 164 9.75 12.14 20.10
CA ALA A 164 9.55 10.71 20.37
C ALA A 164 8.88 10.01 19.19
N PHE A 165 7.83 10.60 18.62
CA PHE A 165 7.07 10.02 17.53
C PHE A 165 7.93 9.86 16.26
N TYR A 166 8.68 10.89 15.88
CA TYR A 166 9.62 10.81 14.77
C TYR A 166 10.68 9.72 14.99
N LYS A 167 11.31 9.67 16.17
CA LYS A 167 12.35 8.68 16.48
C LYS A 167 11.81 7.24 16.38
N GLU A 168 10.61 6.99 16.87
CA GLU A 168 9.96 5.68 16.82
C GLU A 168 9.52 5.26 15.41
N ASN A 169 9.23 6.24 14.52
CA ASN A 169 8.64 5.97 13.20
C ASN A 169 9.53 6.36 12.02
N ILE A 170 10.82 6.65 12.24
CA ILE A 170 11.75 7.07 11.18
C ILE A 170 11.86 6.04 10.04
N SER A 171 11.75 4.75 10.35
CA SER A 171 11.76 3.66 9.37
C SER A 171 10.57 3.70 8.41
N LYS A 172 9.47 4.33 8.81
CA LYS A 172 8.22 4.44 8.03
C LYS A 172 8.18 5.68 7.14
N LEU A 173 9.19 6.55 7.17
CA LEU A 173 9.22 7.75 6.31
C LEU A 173 9.21 7.41 4.82
N GLY A 174 9.62 6.20 4.43
CA GLY A 174 9.52 5.70 3.05
C GLY A 174 8.08 5.57 2.54
N LEU A 175 7.08 5.56 3.44
CA LEU A 175 5.66 5.58 3.06
C LEU A 175 5.19 6.95 2.57
N ILE A 176 5.98 8.01 2.80
CA ILE A 176 5.67 9.39 2.43
C ILE A 176 6.43 9.75 1.15
N ASN A 177 5.91 10.73 0.38
CA ASN A 177 6.64 11.31 -0.75
C ASN A 177 8.05 11.77 -0.33
N VAL A 178 9.06 11.40 -1.13
CA VAL A 178 10.49 11.69 -0.93
C VAL A 178 10.76 13.17 -0.63
N SER A 179 10.08 14.09 -1.31
CA SER A 179 10.25 15.54 -1.08
C SER A 179 9.86 15.94 0.34
N LEU A 180 8.71 15.46 0.83
CA LEU A 180 8.24 15.76 2.17
C LEU A 180 9.08 15.03 3.22
N ALA A 181 9.48 13.79 2.96
CA ALA A 181 10.36 13.03 3.85
C ALA A 181 11.71 13.74 4.06
N ALA A 182 12.29 14.31 3.00
CA ALA A 182 13.53 15.10 3.10
C ALA A 182 13.35 16.34 3.99
N ASP A 183 12.25 17.07 3.82
CA ASP A 183 11.91 18.23 4.65
C ASP A 183 11.70 17.86 6.12
N ILE A 184 10.98 16.75 6.38
CA ILE A 184 10.79 16.20 7.73
C ILE A 184 12.15 15.89 8.37
N ILE A 185 12.99 15.08 7.71
CA ILE A 185 14.32 14.71 8.22
C ILE A 185 15.15 15.96 8.51
N ARG A 186 15.10 16.95 7.62
CA ARG A 186 15.84 18.18 7.77
C ARG A 186 15.42 18.95 9.02
N VAL A 187 14.13 19.12 9.26
CA VAL A 187 13.63 19.79 10.46
C VAL A 187 14.01 19.00 11.72
N TYR A 188 13.81 17.68 11.71
CA TYR A 188 14.15 16.85 12.87
C TYR A 188 15.66 16.70 13.11
N SER A 189 16.53 17.01 12.14
CA SER A 189 17.98 17.06 12.37
C SER A 189 18.42 18.13 13.37
N MET A 190 17.58 19.15 13.60
CA MET A 190 17.80 20.19 14.61
C MET A 190 17.30 19.79 16.00
N VAL A 191 16.69 18.62 16.15
CA VAL A 191 16.20 18.10 17.43
C VAL A 191 17.34 17.36 18.14
N PHE A 192 17.76 17.89 19.29
CA PHE A 192 18.79 17.31 20.14
C PHE A 192 18.35 17.31 21.60
N ASP A 193 18.96 16.48 22.44
CA ASP A 193 18.74 16.51 23.89
C ASP A 193 19.48 17.68 24.54
N ASP A 194 19.01 18.14 25.71
CA ASP A 194 19.59 19.27 26.44
C ASP A 194 21.13 19.22 26.50
N ARG A 195 21.77 20.32 26.12
CA ARG A 195 23.24 20.46 26.16
C ARG A 195 23.64 21.46 27.22
N LYS A 196 24.55 21.06 28.09
CA LYS A 196 25.14 21.93 29.11
C LYS A 196 26.51 22.40 28.65
N VAL A 197 26.72 23.71 28.66
CA VAL A 197 28.00 24.36 28.46
C VAL A 197 28.47 24.84 29.83
N VAL A 198 29.61 24.35 30.27
CA VAL A 198 30.21 24.73 31.56
C VAL A 198 31.50 25.48 31.26
N TRP A 199 31.65 26.68 31.82
CA TRP A 199 32.85 27.48 31.72
C TRP A 199 33.66 27.40 33.01
N GLU A 200 34.99 27.31 32.89
CA GLU A 200 35.90 27.31 34.06
C GLU A 200 35.76 28.59 34.89
N LYS A 201 35.53 29.72 34.21
CA LYS A 201 35.25 31.03 34.81
C LYS A 201 33.91 31.54 34.28
N ALA A 202 33.22 32.35 35.08
CA ALA A 202 31.95 32.94 34.65
C ALA A 202 32.15 33.73 33.35
N ALA A 203 31.31 33.46 32.35
CA ALA A 203 31.42 34.14 31.07
C ALA A 203 31.00 35.62 31.23
N PRO A 204 31.66 36.56 30.52
CA PRO A 204 31.23 37.96 30.53
C PRO A 204 29.75 38.08 30.10
N ASN A 205 29.01 38.98 30.76
CA ASN A 205 27.58 39.19 30.47
C ASN A 205 27.33 39.52 28.98
N SER A 206 28.25 40.21 28.30
CA SER A 206 28.19 40.46 26.86
C SER A 206 28.23 39.18 26.01
N VAL A 207 29.08 38.21 26.38
CA VAL A 207 29.17 36.92 25.67
C VAL A 207 27.91 36.10 25.88
N VAL A 208 27.40 36.07 27.11
CA VAL A 208 26.14 35.40 27.46
C VAL A 208 24.96 36.01 26.69
N ALA A 209 24.91 37.35 26.58
CA ALA A 209 23.90 38.04 25.80
C ALA A 209 23.92 37.63 24.32
N VAL A 210 25.10 37.55 23.70
CA VAL A 210 25.26 37.10 22.30
C VAL A 210 24.84 35.64 22.13
N ALA A 211 25.18 34.77 23.07
CA ALA A 211 24.79 33.36 23.02
C ALA A 211 23.26 33.19 23.04
N TYR A 212 22.57 33.87 23.96
CA TYR A 212 21.11 33.89 24.02
C TYR A 212 20.46 34.54 22.80
N ALA A 213 21.03 35.63 22.27
CA ALA A 213 20.53 36.28 21.06
C ALA A 213 20.62 35.35 19.85
N THR A 214 21.76 34.66 19.69
CA THR A 214 21.98 33.69 18.61
C THR A 214 21.01 32.51 18.73
N GLY A 215 20.86 31.98 19.95
CA GLY A 215 19.90 30.91 20.21
C GLY A 215 18.47 31.32 19.88
N ALA A 216 18.05 32.54 20.24
CA ALA A 216 16.72 33.05 19.92
C ALA A 216 16.48 33.10 18.40
N VAL A 217 17.46 33.59 17.62
CA VAL A 217 17.38 33.60 16.15
C VAL A 217 17.26 32.19 15.58
N LEU A 218 18.05 31.24 16.06
CA LEU A 218 17.98 29.85 15.64
C LEU A 218 16.64 29.20 15.98
N ALA A 219 16.12 29.46 17.19
CA ALA A 219 14.82 28.95 17.64
C ALA A 219 13.65 29.54 16.84
N TYR A 220 13.69 30.84 16.49
CA TYR A 220 12.69 31.44 15.60
C TYR A 220 12.74 30.84 14.18
N ARG A 221 13.94 30.62 13.65
CA ARG A 221 14.08 29.97 12.33
C ARG A 221 13.55 28.54 12.36
N PHE A 222 13.95 27.76 13.36
CA PHE A 222 13.47 26.40 13.55
C PHE A 222 11.95 26.34 13.73
N ASN A 223 11.38 27.28 14.49
CA ASN A 223 9.93 27.43 14.65
C ASN A 223 9.21 27.66 13.31
N ALA A 224 9.76 28.51 12.44
CA ALA A 224 9.22 28.74 11.10
C ALA A 224 9.33 27.50 10.20
N ASP A 225 10.44 26.76 10.28
CA ASP A 225 10.65 25.53 9.50
C ASP A 225 9.68 24.43 9.93
N LEU A 226 9.47 24.27 11.25
CA LEU A 226 8.45 23.36 11.82
C LEU A 226 7.06 23.69 11.29
N TYR A 227 6.68 24.97 11.30
CA TYR A 227 5.38 25.40 10.80
C TYR A 227 5.23 25.15 9.30
N HIS A 228 6.26 25.44 8.51
CA HIS A 228 6.28 25.21 7.06
C HIS A 228 6.00 23.74 6.74
N VAL A 229 6.75 22.82 7.35
CA VAL A 229 6.59 21.39 7.07
C VAL A 229 5.26 20.86 7.61
N ALA A 230 4.79 21.36 8.75
CA ALA A 230 3.45 21.04 9.24
C ALA A 230 2.35 21.48 8.25
N MET A 231 2.51 22.62 7.58
CA MET A 231 1.59 23.09 6.53
C MET A 231 1.68 22.24 5.27
N ARG A 232 2.87 21.75 4.89
CA ARG A 232 2.99 20.75 3.81
C ARG A 232 2.24 19.46 4.15
N ILE A 233 2.42 18.92 5.36
CA ILE A 233 1.66 17.73 5.80
C ILE A 233 0.16 18.00 5.72
N ARG A 234 -0.28 19.16 6.23
CA ARG A 234 -1.68 19.59 6.16
C ARG A 234 -2.22 19.67 4.72
N SER A 235 -1.43 20.11 3.75
CA SER A 235 -1.84 20.13 2.33
C SER A 235 -2.15 18.72 1.80
N LEU A 236 -1.40 17.70 2.24
CA LEU A 236 -1.67 16.32 1.87
C LEU A 236 -2.88 15.73 2.59
N GLU A 237 -3.10 16.08 3.86
CA GLU A 237 -4.23 15.58 4.66
C GLU A 237 -5.56 16.23 4.28
N GLU A 238 -5.56 17.55 4.05
CA GLU A 238 -6.79 18.36 3.90
C GLU A 238 -6.99 18.87 2.46
N GLY A 239 -6.04 18.65 1.55
CA GLY A 239 -6.09 19.19 0.18
C GLY A 239 -5.93 20.71 0.09
N SER A 240 -5.30 21.34 1.10
CA SER A 240 -4.96 22.76 1.07
C SER A 240 -3.78 23.06 0.13
N ALA A 241 -3.50 24.34 -0.14
CA ALA A 241 -2.36 24.70 -0.99
C ALA A 241 -1.03 24.33 -0.32
N ASP A 242 -0.19 23.54 -1.00
CA ASP A 242 1.19 23.22 -0.55
C ASP A 242 2.05 24.50 -0.62
N PRO A 243 2.69 24.92 0.49
CA PRO A 243 3.59 26.08 0.49
C PRO A 243 4.90 25.86 -0.30
N GLY A 244 5.10 24.66 -0.89
CA GLY A 244 6.30 24.31 -1.63
C GLY A 244 7.38 23.72 -0.74
N THR A 245 8.54 23.40 -1.30
CA THR A 245 9.59 22.72 -0.53
C THR A 245 10.25 23.67 0.48
N LEU A 246 10.74 23.10 1.59
CA LEU A 246 11.48 23.88 2.57
C LEU A 246 12.76 24.47 1.96
N GLN A 247 13.40 23.75 1.04
CA GLN A 247 14.60 24.21 0.33
C GLN A 247 14.35 25.47 -0.49
N GLU A 248 13.26 25.52 -1.27
CA GLU A 248 12.90 26.72 -2.05
C GLU A 248 12.57 27.89 -1.13
N THR A 249 11.84 27.63 -0.06
CA THR A 249 11.44 28.66 0.92
C THR A 249 12.65 29.25 1.64
N GLU A 250 13.64 28.42 1.96
CA GLU A 250 14.91 28.91 2.49
C GLU A 250 15.74 29.67 1.47
N ALA A 251 15.82 29.20 0.22
CA ALA A 251 16.54 29.92 -0.83
C ALA A 251 15.96 31.33 -1.00
N GLN A 252 14.63 31.47 -0.94
CA GLN A 252 13.96 32.78 -0.95
C GLN A 252 14.26 33.61 0.30
N ARG A 253 14.35 32.99 1.49
CA ARG A 253 14.76 33.69 2.72
C ARG A 253 16.19 34.20 2.64
N HIS A 254 17.13 33.38 2.15
CA HIS A 254 18.52 33.76 1.96
C HIS A 254 18.70 34.87 0.92
N ALA A 255 17.95 34.82 -0.19
CA ALA A 255 17.99 35.87 -1.21
C ALA A 255 17.50 37.24 -0.70
N LYS A 256 16.72 37.27 0.38
CA LYS A 256 16.23 38.49 1.04
C LYS A 256 17.15 39.01 2.14
N LEU A 257 18.20 38.28 2.51
CA LEU A 257 19.17 38.78 3.47
C LEU A 257 19.99 39.90 2.83
N PRO A 258 20.23 41.02 3.54
CA PRO A 258 21.17 42.03 3.07
C PRO A 258 22.54 41.40 2.86
N LYS A 259 23.31 41.90 1.88
CA LYS A 259 24.67 41.37 1.65
C LYS A 259 25.48 41.58 2.93
N LEU A 260 26.39 40.65 3.22
CA LEU A 260 27.22 40.70 4.43
C LEU A 260 27.97 42.05 4.56
N GLU A 261 28.35 42.62 3.41
CA GLU A 261 28.99 43.93 3.26
C GLU A 261 28.11 45.09 3.78
N ASP A 262 26.79 44.97 3.71
CA ASP A 262 25.82 45.97 4.18
C ASP A 262 25.47 45.80 5.67
N MET A 263 25.90 44.69 6.29
CA MET A 263 25.57 44.34 7.69
C MET A 263 26.70 44.62 8.68
N VAL A 264 27.93 44.88 8.20
CA VAL A 264 29.06 45.27 9.06
C VAL A 264 29.05 46.79 9.20
N PRO A 265 28.75 47.36 10.37
CA PRO A 265 28.84 48.80 10.56
C PRO A 265 30.28 49.23 10.33
N GLU A 266 30.47 50.21 9.44
CA GLU A 266 31.73 50.79 8.95
C GLU A 266 32.66 51.33 10.07
N LYS A 267 32.27 51.22 11.34
CA LYS A 267 32.96 51.72 12.53
C LYS A 267 33.44 50.63 13.51
N MET A 268 33.59 49.39 13.06
CA MET A 268 34.27 48.32 13.83
C MET A 268 35.71 48.03 13.35
N VAL A 269 36.31 48.93 12.57
CA VAL A 269 37.74 48.94 12.24
C VAL A 269 38.39 50.17 12.83
#